data_AF-A0A7X3RE75-F1
#
_entry.id   AF-A0A7X3RE75-F1
#
_cell.length_a   1.000
_cell.length_b   1.000
_cell.length_c   1.000
_cell.angle_alpha   90.00
_cell.angle_beta   90.00
_cell.angle_gamma   90.00
#
_symmetry.space_group_name_H-M   'P 1'
#
loop_
_entity.id
_entity.type
_entity.pdbx_description
1 polymer ?
#
loop_
_entity_poly.entity_id
_entity_poly.type
_entity_poly.pdbx_seq_one_letter_code
_entity_poly.pdbx_strand_id
1 'polypeptide(L)' 'RTEVLQVAEVFRGRVIDMKPASLVLEITGDEGKLKAAIDIFNTYGILELARTGKIAMLRGSTK' A
#
# COMPACT_ATOMS: atom_id res chain seq x y z
N ARG A 1 -3.11 -11.21 12.05
CA ARG A 1 -3.84 -11.03 10.75
C ARG A 1 -4.82 -9.87 10.81
N THR A 2 -5.67 -9.78 11.85
CA THR A 2 -6.59 -8.65 12.04
C THR A 2 -5.87 -7.30 12.10
N GLU A 3 -4.75 -7.22 12.81
CA GLU A 3 -3.93 -6.00 12.90
C GLU A 3 -3.44 -5.51 11.53
N VAL A 4 -2.94 -6.43 10.68
CA VAL A 4 -2.50 -6.10 9.31
C VAL A 4 -3.65 -5.55 8.48
N LEU A 5 -4.86 -6.10 8.64
CA LEU A 5 -6.06 -5.62 7.96
C LEU A 5 -6.48 -4.23 8.45
N GLN A 6 -6.39 -3.97 9.76
CA GLN A 6 -6.67 -2.66 10.34
C GLN A 6 -5.66 -1.61 9.87
N VAL A 7 -4.37 -1.96 9.85
CA VAL A 7 -3.32 -1.09 9.31
C VAL A 7 -3.57 -0.81 7.81
N ALA A 8 -3.93 -1.83 7.03
CA ALA A 8 -4.30 -1.66 5.64
C ALA A 8 -5.47 -0.67 5.49
N GLU A 9 -6.50 -0.78 6.34
CA GLU A 9 -7.65 0.14 6.35
C GLU A 9 -7.24 1.59 6.67
N VAL A 10 -6.35 1.81 7.64
CA VAL A 10 -5.79 3.14 7.96
C VAL A 10 -5.11 3.77 6.74
N PHE A 11 -4.36 2.97 5.97
CA PHE A 11 -3.74 3.43 4.73
C PHE A 11 -4.67 3.42 3.51
N ARG A 12 -5.97 3.13 3.69
CA ARG A 12 -6.93 2.94 2.59
C ARG A 12 -6.43 1.93 1.55
N GLY A 13 -5.73 0.91 2.02
CA GLY A 13 -5.23 -0.20 1.25
C GLY A 13 -6.33 -1.23 0.99
N ARG A 14 -6.18 -1.99 -0.09
CA ARG A 14 -7.10 -3.05 -0.48
C ARG A 14 -6.39 -4.39 -0.40
N VAL A 15 -7.04 -5.37 0.22
CA VAL A 15 -6.59 -6.77 0.14
C VAL A 15 -6.99 -7.31 -1.23
N ILE A 16 -6.01 -7.70 -2.04
CA ILE A 16 -6.24 -8.26 -3.38
C ILE A 16 -6.09 -9.78 -3.42
N ASP A 17 -5.36 -10.37 -2.47
CA ASP A 17 -5.30 -11.83 -2.26
C ASP A 17 -5.16 -12.17 -0.77
N MET A 18 -5.70 -13.32 -0.39
CA MET A 18 -5.64 -13.85 0.97
C MET A 18 -5.35 -15.34 0.95
N LYS A 19 -4.32 -15.74 1.68
CA LYS A 19 -3.94 -17.13 1.91
C LYS A 19 -3.88 -17.40 3.42
N PRO A 20 -3.87 -18.66 3.87
CA PRO A 20 -3.23 -18.98 5.16
C PRO A 20 -1.80 -18.42 5.09
N ALA A 21 -1.10 -18.01 6.13
CA ALA A 21 0.29 -17.52 6.04
C ALA A 21 0.58 -16.20 5.26
N SER A 22 -0.17 -15.77 4.23
CA SER A 22 0.13 -14.50 3.52
C SER A 22 -1.09 -13.68 3.09
N LEU A 23 -0.86 -12.39 2.88
CA LEU A 23 -1.81 -11.41 2.36
C LEU A 23 -1.12 -10.60 1.27
N VAL A 24 -1.85 -10.23 0.23
CA VAL A 24 -1.38 -9.29 -0.79
C VAL A 24 -2.22 -8.02 -0.70
N LEU A 25 -1.54 -6.88 -0.57
CA LEU A 25 -2.14 -5.57 -0.36
C LEU A 25 -1.78 -4.64 -1.51
N GLU A 26 -2.77 -3.88 -1.98
CA GLU A 26 -2.59 -2.75 -2.88
C GLU A 26 -2.80 -1.45 -2.10
N ILE A 27 -1.86 -0.51 -2.21
CA ILE A 27 -1.95 0.80 -1.54
C ILE A 27 -1.55 1.88 -2.55
N THR A 28 -2.42 2.89 -2.67
CA THR A 28 -2.17 4.06 -3.52
C THR A 28 -2.08 5.32 -2.67
N GLY A 29 -1.12 6.17 -2.98
CA GLY A 29 -0.86 7.40 -2.24
C GLY A 29 0.32 8.19 -2.79
N ASP A 30 0.56 9.33 -2.17
CA ASP A 30 1.82 10.05 -2.34
C ASP A 30 3.00 9.29 -1.70
N GLU A 31 4.22 9.77 -1.97
CA GLU A 31 5.45 9.15 -1.49
C GLU A 31 5.52 9.07 0.05
N GLY A 32 5.00 10.07 0.77
CA GLY A 32 5.02 10.10 2.22
C GLY A 32 4.12 9.02 2.82
N LYS A 33 2.89 8.91 2.30
CA LYS A 33 1.93 7.88 2.69
C LYS A 33 2.47 6.48 2.40
N LEU A 34 3.02 6.26 1.21
CA LEU A 34 3.55 4.95 0.82
C LEU A 34 4.78 4.58 1.66
N LYS A 35 5.67 5.53 1.96
CA LYS A 35 6.82 5.30 2.84
C LYS A 35 6.37 4.91 4.25
N ALA A 36 5.45 5.65 4.84
CA ALA A 36 4.91 5.34 6.17
C ALA A 36 4.21 3.97 6.21
N ALA A 37 3.49 3.61 5.15
CA ALA A 37 2.88 2.29 5.03
C ALA A 37 3.95 1.19 5.02
N ILE A 38 4.98 1.31 4.18
CA ILE A 38 6.08 0.34 4.10
C ILE A 38 6.80 0.21 5.45
N ASP A 39 7.09 1.32 6.12
CA ASP A 39 7.79 1.32 7.41
C ASP A 39 6.98 0.56 8.48
N ILE A 40 5.64 0.70 8.48
CA ILE A 40 4.78 -0.08 9.38
C ILE A 40 4.67 -1.55 8.93
N PHE A 41 4.46 -1.83 7.64
CA PHE A 41 4.33 -3.22 7.17
C PHE A 41 5.63 -4.03 7.33
N ASN A 42 6.79 -3.38 7.35
CA ASN A 42 8.07 -4.00 7.67
C ASN A 42 8.08 -4.67 9.06
N THR A 43 7.30 -4.18 10.03
CA THR A 43 7.23 -4.82 11.38
C THR A 43 6.51 -6.16 11.36
N TYR A 44 5.68 -6.42 10.33
CA TYR A 44 4.97 -7.69 10.15
C TYR A 44 5.69 -8.67 9.23
N GLY A 45 6.71 -8.20 8.50
CA GLY A 45 7.45 -8.96 7.50
C GLY A 45 6.84 -8.82 6.10
N ILE A 46 7.51 -8.05 5.24
CA ILE A 46 7.19 -7.94 3.82
C ILE A 46 7.92 -9.07 3.08
N LEU A 47 7.17 -9.98 2.47
CA LEU A 47 7.74 -11.07 1.66
C LEU A 47 8.23 -10.54 0.31
N GLU A 48 7.42 -9.72 -0.35
CA GLU A 48 7.69 -9.15 -1.66
C GLU A 48 7.11 -7.73 -1.73
N LEU A 49 7.77 -6.84 -2.49
CA LEU A 49 7.34 -5.46 -2.69
C LEU A 49 7.52 -5.04 -4.14
N ALA A 50 6.42 -4.73 -4.81
CA ALA A 50 6.40 -4.14 -6.14
C ALA A 50 5.91 -2.69 -6.05
N ARG A 51 6.61 -1.76 -6.73
CA ARG A 51 6.25 -0.33 -6.75
C ARG A 51 6.38 0.22 -8.15
N THR A 52 5.43 1.07 -8.54
CA THR A 52 5.44 1.76 -9.84
C THR A 52 6.32 3.01 -9.85
N GLY A 53 6.71 3.52 -8.68
CA GLY A 53 7.38 4.82 -8.56
C GLY A 53 6.40 5.99 -8.61
N LYS A 54 6.90 7.21 -8.84
CA LYS A 54 6.06 8.40 -8.98
C LYS A 54 5.46 8.41 -10.38
N ILE A 55 4.13 8.44 -10.44
CA ILE A 55 3.37 8.66 -11.67
C ILE A 55 2.62 9.98 -11.48
N ALA A 56 2.72 10.87 -12.46
CA ALA A 56 2.04 12.15 -12.45
C ALA A 56 1.30 12.37 -13.76
N MET A 57 0.12 12.98 -13.67
CA MET A 57 -0.67 13.43 -14.80
C MET A 57 -1.22 14.81 -14.48
N LEU A 58 -1.23 15.70 -15.47
CA LEU A 58 -1.89 17.00 -15.33
C LEU A 58 -3.38 16.78 -15.04
N ARG A 59 -3.91 17.54 -14.08
CA ARG A 59 -5.33 17.49 -13.74
C ARG A 59 -6.08 18.52 -14.60
N GLY A 60 -7.10 18.07 -15.34
CA GLY A 60 -7.92 18.93 -16.18
C GLY A 60 -7.21 19.42 -17.44
N SER A 61 -7.90 20.24 -18.23
CA SER A 61 -7.38 20.83 -19.46
C SER A 61 -6.45 22.01 -19.15
N THR A 62 -5.15 21.81 -19.39
CA THR A 62 -4.26 22.92 -19.73
C THR A 62 -4.82 23.59 -20.98
N LYS A 63 -5.21 24.86 -20.85
CA LYS A 63 -5.47 25.73 -21.99
C LYS A 63 -4.29 25.72 -22.96
#